data_AF-A0A959FJM0-F1
#
_entry.id   AF-A0A959FJM0-F1
#
_cell.length_a   1.000
_cell.length_b   1.000
_cell.length_c   1.000
_cell.angle_alpha   90.00
_cell.angle_beta   90.00
_cell.angle_gamma   90.00
#
_symmetry.space_group_name_H-M   'P 1'
#
loop_
_entity.id
_entity.type
_entity.pdbx_description
1 polymer ?
#
loop_
_entity_poly.entity_id
_entity_poly.type
_entity_poly.pdbx_seq_one_letter_code
_entity_poly.pdbx_strand_id
1 'polypeptide(L)'
;WSPEDVRYSTIRYITTEIQNAQGPHIHTPRTGEILESDILWYHNVMNLLRNWYMMQTAAVNPDAQALQFDTEVMGELIRFVAAHEVGHTLGLPHNMGSSTAYPVDSLRAPGFVQRMGVAPSIMDYARFNYVAQPGDEGAGLHPRIGPYDDWSIIYGYRPIPEASTPDEERPILNSWVKERAGNPLYRYGAQRGNPHDPTAQTEDVGSDAMEASDMGLANLKRILPNLIEWSSVEGLPFDDLEELYGQVYSQLGRYARHVATNVGGVYEYRKTADEDGAVFTPVEREKQARAVAWLNRNVFTTPAWLLDEDILSRISPDGAVDRIHSLQTSALNRLMETDRLKRLLEAEARAGGHYTITDLFNETRQGIFSDLNGRVPSDLYRRNLQRSYVDKLIELMKEEDDDVQETEIPAIARMALNELQGQLEGGRDARVRAHYADLKARIDAAMDED
;
A
#
# COMPACT_ATOMS: atom_id res chain seq x y z
N TRP A 1 -16.96 -6.28 -40.25
CA TRP A 1 -15.90 -6.62 -39.27
C TRP A 1 -16.58 -6.85 -37.93
N SER A 2 -15.95 -7.59 -37.02
CA SER A 2 -16.45 -7.86 -35.66
C SER A 2 -15.35 -7.50 -34.67
N PRO A 3 -15.65 -6.92 -33.50
CA PRO A 3 -14.68 -6.76 -32.42
C PRO A 3 -14.10 -8.10 -31.94
N GLU A 4 -14.85 -9.19 -32.08
CA GLU A 4 -14.40 -10.54 -31.70
C GLU A 4 -13.52 -11.24 -32.76
N ASP A 5 -13.16 -10.54 -33.83
CA ASP A 5 -12.34 -11.09 -34.92
C ASP A 5 -10.88 -10.70 -34.72
N VAL A 6 -10.01 -11.71 -34.53
CA VAL A 6 -8.57 -11.59 -34.21
C VAL A 6 -7.76 -10.74 -35.22
N ARG A 7 -8.35 -10.33 -36.35
CA ARG A 7 -7.69 -9.46 -37.31
C ARG A 7 -7.80 -7.97 -36.97
N TYR A 8 -8.61 -7.60 -35.98
CA TYR A 8 -8.92 -6.21 -35.65
C TYR A 8 -8.74 -5.95 -34.15
N SER A 9 -7.69 -5.23 -33.78
CA SER A 9 -7.55 -4.68 -32.41
C SER A 9 -8.58 -3.59 -32.16
N THR A 10 -9.18 -3.56 -30.97
CA THR A 10 -10.22 -2.59 -30.64
C THR A 10 -10.03 -1.89 -29.30
N ILE A 11 -10.65 -0.71 -29.16
CA ILE A 11 -10.92 -0.06 -27.87
C ILE A 11 -12.44 -0.04 -27.70
N ARG A 12 -12.94 -0.73 -26.68
CA ARG A 12 -14.37 -0.93 -26.43
C ARG A 12 -14.82 -0.14 -25.21
N TYR A 13 -15.77 0.75 -25.43
CA TYR A 13 -16.45 1.45 -24.34
C TYR A 13 -17.60 0.60 -23.80
N ILE A 14 -17.57 0.31 -22.50
CA ILE A 14 -18.50 -0.59 -21.81
C ILE A 14 -19.27 0.19 -20.75
N THR A 15 -20.60 0.24 -20.89
CA THR A 15 -21.49 1.01 -20.03
C THR A 15 -21.90 0.23 -18.77
N THR A 16 -20.95 -0.33 -18.03
CA THR A 16 -21.20 -0.98 -16.72
C THR A 16 -20.61 -0.16 -15.58
N GLU A 17 -21.05 -0.47 -14.37
CA GLU A 17 -20.64 0.23 -13.15
C GLU A 17 -19.24 -0.15 -12.65
N ILE A 18 -18.55 -1.05 -13.36
CA ILE A 18 -17.20 -1.51 -13.01
C ILE A 18 -16.23 -0.32 -13.08
N GLN A 19 -15.52 -0.08 -11.97
CA GLN A 19 -14.49 0.94 -11.85
C GLN A 19 -13.14 0.35 -12.24
N ASN A 20 -12.90 0.13 -13.53
CA ASN A 20 -11.60 -0.37 -14.01
C ASN A 20 -11.36 -0.06 -15.50
N ALA A 21 -10.19 -0.40 -16.02
CA ALA A 21 -9.92 -0.64 -17.43
C ALA A 21 -9.13 -1.96 -17.55
N GLN A 22 -9.10 -2.57 -18.74
CA GLN A 22 -8.30 -3.78 -19.00
C GLN A 22 -7.74 -3.75 -20.42
N GLY A 23 -6.48 -4.13 -20.59
CA GLY A 23 -5.81 -4.28 -21.89
C GLY A 23 -5.43 -5.73 -22.19
N PRO A 24 -6.38 -6.68 -22.27
CA PRO A 24 -6.09 -8.05 -22.70
C PRO A 24 -5.56 -8.10 -24.14
N HIS A 25 -4.82 -9.17 -24.42
CA HIS A 25 -4.34 -9.48 -25.75
C HIS A 25 -4.49 -10.98 -26.04
N ILE A 26 -4.65 -11.32 -27.31
CA ILE A 26 -4.65 -12.70 -27.79
C ILE A 26 -3.28 -12.98 -28.39
N HIS A 27 -2.63 -14.06 -27.95
CA HIS A 27 -1.35 -14.48 -28.47
C HIS A 27 -1.36 -15.95 -28.89
N THR A 28 -0.46 -16.33 -29.79
CA THR A 28 -0.27 -17.73 -30.15
C THR A 28 0.46 -18.47 -29.03
N PRO A 29 -0.09 -19.58 -28.51
CA PRO A 29 0.52 -20.32 -27.40
C PRO A 29 1.84 -21.01 -27.77
N ARG A 30 2.17 -21.10 -29.08
CA ARG A 30 3.40 -21.74 -29.56
C ARG A 30 4.59 -20.80 -29.62
N THR A 31 4.35 -19.54 -29.97
CA THR A 31 5.40 -18.56 -30.27
C THR A 31 5.35 -17.34 -29.36
N GLY A 32 4.24 -17.11 -28.65
CA GLY A 32 4.01 -15.91 -27.84
C GLY A 32 3.71 -14.66 -28.66
N GLU A 33 3.68 -14.74 -29.99
CA GLU A 33 3.33 -13.61 -30.86
C GLU A 33 1.92 -13.11 -30.55
N ILE A 34 1.84 -11.81 -30.27
CA ILE A 34 0.58 -11.10 -30.04
C ILE A 34 -0.10 -10.91 -31.39
N LEU A 35 -1.33 -11.42 -31.52
CA LEU A 35 -2.10 -11.38 -32.75
C LEU A 35 -3.07 -10.19 -32.76
N GLU A 36 -3.62 -9.87 -31.58
CA GLU A 36 -4.72 -8.92 -31.42
C GLU A 36 -4.75 -8.38 -29.99
N SER A 37 -5.38 -7.23 -29.77
CA SER A 37 -5.56 -6.64 -28.44
C SER A 37 -6.83 -5.81 -28.33
N ASP A 38 -7.52 -5.98 -27.20
CA ASP A 38 -8.85 -5.45 -26.94
C ASP A 38 -8.85 -4.63 -25.66
N ILE A 39 -8.73 -3.30 -25.75
CA ILE A 39 -8.82 -2.46 -24.55
C ILE A 39 -10.28 -2.30 -24.14
N LEU A 40 -10.62 -2.76 -22.96
CA LEU A 40 -11.94 -2.65 -22.34
C LEU A 40 -11.97 -1.43 -21.44
N TRP A 41 -12.78 -0.44 -21.82
CA TRP A 41 -12.95 0.81 -21.09
C TRP A 41 -14.31 0.86 -20.41
N TYR A 42 -14.34 0.71 -19.09
CA TYR A 42 -15.60 0.75 -18.34
C TYR A 42 -16.00 2.19 -17.99
N HIS A 43 -17.31 2.51 -18.05
CA HIS A 43 -17.84 3.85 -17.83
C HIS A 43 -17.38 4.46 -16.50
N ASN A 44 -17.41 3.68 -15.41
CA ASN A 44 -17.15 4.18 -14.06
C ASN A 44 -15.65 4.35 -13.72
N VAL A 45 -14.72 4.11 -14.65
CA VAL A 45 -13.30 4.45 -14.44
C VAL A 45 -13.09 5.93 -14.11
N MET A 46 -13.99 6.80 -14.56
CA MET A 46 -13.95 8.24 -14.28
C MET A 46 -14.10 8.56 -12.79
N ASN A 47 -14.99 7.86 -12.07
CA ASN A 47 -15.16 8.04 -10.61
C ASN A 47 -13.91 7.60 -9.86
N LEU A 48 -13.30 6.51 -10.32
CA LEU A 48 -12.07 5.99 -9.75
C LEU A 48 -10.90 6.99 -9.93
N LEU A 49 -10.77 7.54 -11.13
CA LEU A 49 -9.77 8.57 -11.44
C LEU A 49 -10.01 9.85 -10.63
N ARG A 50 -11.27 10.28 -10.49
CA ARG A 50 -11.65 11.40 -9.60
C ARG A 50 -11.15 11.19 -8.19
N ASN A 51 -11.50 10.04 -7.60
CA ASN A 51 -11.14 9.73 -6.22
C ASN A 51 -9.63 9.64 -6.01
N TRP A 52 -8.90 8.98 -6.92
CA TRP A 52 -7.44 8.92 -6.85
C TRP A 52 -6.80 10.30 -6.97
N TYR A 53 -7.17 11.07 -7.99
CA TYR A 53 -6.56 12.36 -8.26
C TYR A 53 -6.85 13.36 -7.14
N MET A 54 -8.08 13.40 -6.62
CA MET A 54 -8.44 14.24 -5.49
C MET A 54 -7.67 13.85 -4.23
N MET A 55 -7.73 12.59 -3.80
CA MET A 55 -7.08 12.16 -2.55
C MET A 55 -5.56 12.30 -2.57
N GLN A 56 -4.94 12.18 -3.75
CA GLN A 56 -3.49 12.23 -3.89
C GLN A 56 -2.96 13.64 -4.20
N THR A 57 -3.76 14.54 -4.79
CA THR A 57 -3.23 15.81 -5.29
C THR A 57 -3.96 17.07 -4.83
N ALA A 58 -5.21 16.98 -4.34
CA ALA A 58 -6.04 18.16 -4.06
C ALA A 58 -5.44 19.12 -3.02
N ALA A 59 -4.54 18.64 -2.15
CA ALA A 59 -3.83 19.49 -1.19
C ALA A 59 -2.89 20.52 -1.86
N VAL A 60 -2.46 20.28 -3.11
CA VAL A 60 -1.54 21.13 -3.87
C VAL A 60 -2.07 21.51 -5.26
N ASN A 61 -3.25 21.01 -5.62
CA ASN A 61 -3.82 21.12 -6.95
C ASN A 61 -5.29 21.56 -6.90
N PRO A 62 -5.58 22.85 -7.17
CA PRO A 62 -6.96 23.36 -7.24
C PRO A 62 -7.84 22.62 -8.26
N ASP A 63 -7.25 22.13 -9.36
CA ASP A 63 -8.00 21.45 -10.42
C ASP A 63 -8.55 20.06 -9.98
N ALA A 64 -8.08 19.57 -8.83
CA ALA A 64 -8.54 18.31 -8.23
C ALA A 64 -9.58 18.52 -7.10
N GLN A 65 -10.06 19.74 -6.88
CA GLN A 65 -10.94 20.11 -5.74
C GLN A 65 -12.44 20.16 -6.08
N ALA A 66 -12.86 19.50 -7.16
CA ALA A 66 -14.26 19.47 -7.61
C ALA A 66 -14.76 18.04 -7.85
N LEU A 67 -16.06 17.78 -7.69
CA LEU A 67 -16.66 16.49 -8.04
C LEU A 67 -16.61 16.20 -9.54
N GLN A 68 -16.81 17.24 -10.35
CA GLN A 68 -16.72 17.18 -11.79
C GLN A 68 -15.49 17.96 -12.21
N PHE A 69 -14.47 17.24 -12.66
CA PHE A 69 -13.28 17.87 -13.22
C PHE A 69 -13.58 18.47 -14.59
N ASP A 70 -12.80 19.48 -14.96
CA ASP A 70 -12.78 20.00 -16.32
C ASP A 70 -12.44 18.88 -17.31
N THR A 71 -12.93 19.02 -18.55
CA THR A 71 -12.76 17.99 -19.59
C THR A 71 -11.29 17.73 -19.87
N GLU A 72 -10.46 18.77 -19.83
CA GLU A 72 -9.02 18.71 -20.05
C GLU A 72 -8.32 17.90 -18.95
N VAL A 73 -8.70 18.12 -17.68
CA VAL A 73 -8.16 17.41 -16.51
C VAL A 73 -8.52 15.93 -16.61
N MET A 74 -9.82 15.61 -16.75
CA MET A 74 -10.26 14.23 -16.89
C MET A 74 -9.63 13.57 -18.12
N GLY A 75 -9.49 14.29 -19.23
CA GLY A 75 -8.81 13.83 -20.44
C GLY A 75 -7.34 13.45 -20.21
N GLU A 76 -6.62 14.15 -19.33
CA GLU A 76 -5.27 13.77 -18.93
C GLU A 76 -5.23 12.51 -18.06
N LEU A 77 -6.18 12.35 -17.13
CA LEU A 77 -6.30 11.14 -16.30
C LEU A 77 -6.63 9.91 -17.16
N ILE A 78 -7.53 10.07 -18.13
CA ILE A 78 -7.88 9.05 -19.12
C ILE A 78 -6.67 8.68 -19.98
N ARG A 79 -5.87 9.67 -20.40
CA ARG A 79 -4.65 9.43 -21.19
C ARG A 79 -3.64 8.56 -20.44
N PHE A 80 -3.49 8.78 -19.13
CA PHE A 80 -2.63 7.94 -18.28
C PHE A 80 -3.09 6.47 -18.30
N VAL A 81 -4.36 6.21 -17.98
CA VAL A 81 -4.88 4.83 -17.95
C VAL A 81 -4.81 4.20 -19.34
N ALA A 82 -5.18 4.93 -20.39
CA ALA A 82 -5.08 4.42 -21.76
C ALA A 82 -3.65 4.03 -22.14
N ALA A 83 -2.63 4.82 -21.76
CA ALA A 83 -1.23 4.48 -22.00
C ALA A 83 -0.80 3.21 -21.22
N HIS A 84 -1.27 3.05 -19.99
CA HIS A 84 -1.04 1.83 -19.18
C HIS A 84 -1.65 0.59 -19.86
N GLU A 85 -2.91 0.67 -20.28
CA GLU A 85 -3.57 -0.46 -20.95
C GLU A 85 -2.91 -0.79 -22.30
N VAL A 86 -2.48 0.22 -23.06
CA VAL A 86 -1.68 0.00 -24.28
C VAL A 86 -0.37 -0.73 -23.95
N GLY A 87 0.28 -0.43 -22.82
CA GLY A 87 1.44 -1.20 -22.36
C GLY A 87 1.15 -2.70 -22.23
N HIS A 88 -0.01 -3.07 -21.68
CA HIS A 88 -0.43 -4.48 -21.61
C HIS A 88 -0.69 -5.11 -22.99
N THR A 89 -1.19 -4.33 -23.95
CA THR A 89 -1.32 -4.80 -25.34
C THR A 89 0.02 -5.07 -26.03
N LEU A 90 1.11 -4.48 -25.52
CA LEU A 90 2.48 -4.73 -25.93
C LEU A 90 3.16 -5.82 -25.07
N GLY A 91 2.38 -6.62 -24.34
CA GLY A 91 2.90 -7.71 -23.52
C GLY A 91 3.66 -7.28 -22.27
N LEU A 92 3.58 -6.00 -21.87
CA LEU A 92 4.25 -5.52 -20.67
C LEU A 92 3.42 -5.91 -19.42
N PRO A 93 3.97 -6.66 -18.46
CA PRO A 93 3.31 -6.92 -17.19
C PRO A 93 3.38 -5.67 -16.29
N HIS A 94 2.58 -5.66 -15.23
CA HIS A 94 2.79 -4.68 -14.16
C HIS A 94 4.20 -4.79 -13.57
N ASN A 95 4.81 -3.64 -13.26
CA ASN A 95 6.08 -3.58 -12.57
C ASN A 95 5.91 -2.90 -11.22
N MET A 96 5.66 -3.66 -10.16
CA MET A 96 5.46 -3.13 -8.81
C MET A 96 6.78 -2.69 -8.14
N GLY A 97 7.93 -3.02 -8.72
CA GLY A 97 9.25 -2.71 -8.18
C GLY A 97 9.84 -1.36 -8.61
N SER A 98 9.05 -0.54 -9.30
CA SER A 98 9.50 0.67 -9.97
C SER A 98 9.35 1.92 -9.08
N SER A 99 8.28 2.00 -8.29
CA SER A 99 7.88 3.12 -7.44
C SER A 99 8.94 3.59 -6.43
N THR A 100 9.82 2.68 -6.01
CA THR A 100 10.86 2.95 -5.00
C THR A 100 12.18 3.47 -5.58
N ALA A 101 12.31 3.56 -6.90
CA ALA A 101 13.54 3.94 -7.56
C ALA A 101 13.93 5.41 -7.34
N TYR A 102 12.97 6.27 -7.01
CA TYR A 102 13.18 7.70 -6.82
C TYR A 102 13.19 8.09 -5.35
N PRO A 103 14.20 8.84 -4.88
CA PRO A 103 14.14 9.50 -3.58
C PRO A 103 12.90 10.39 -3.42
N VAL A 104 12.32 10.43 -2.22
CA VAL A 104 11.10 11.21 -1.93
C VAL A 104 11.30 12.70 -2.19
N ASP A 105 12.48 13.24 -1.89
CA ASP A 105 12.84 14.64 -2.14
C ASP A 105 12.89 15.00 -3.63
N SER A 106 13.33 14.07 -4.48
CA SER A 106 13.41 14.26 -5.93
C SER A 106 12.03 14.44 -6.54
N LEU A 107 11.03 13.69 -6.06
CA LEU A 107 9.64 13.82 -6.49
C LEU A 107 9.00 15.17 -6.14
N ARG A 108 9.60 15.90 -5.19
CA ARG A 108 9.17 17.24 -4.80
C ARG A 108 9.95 18.35 -5.52
N ALA A 109 11.02 18.00 -6.22
CA ALA A 109 11.86 18.96 -6.92
C ALA A 109 11.22 19.45 -8.23
N PRO A 110 11.35 20.75 -8.56
CA PRO A 110 10.72 21.32 -9.74
C PRO A 110 11.24 20.66 -11.03
N GLY A 111 10.30 20.23 -11.88
CA GLY A 111 10.60 19.65 -13.19
C GLY A 111 11.01 18.17 -13.15
N PHE A 112 11.18 17.54 -11.98
CA PHE A 112 11.63 16.15 -11.91
C PHE A 112 10.56 15.19 -12.46
N VAL A 113 9.34 15.21 -11.92
CA VAL A 113 8.27 14.28 -12.33
C VAL A 113 7.87 14.50 -13.79
N GLN A 114 7.95 15.73 -14.30
CA GLN A 114 7.66 16.03 -15.72
C GLN A 114 8.63 15.33 -16.68
N ARG A 115 9.89 15.14 -16.25
CA ARG A 115 10.92 14.43 -17.02
C ARG A 115 10.94 12.93 -16.75
N MET A 116 10.73 12.53 -15.50
CA MET A 116 11.02 11.17 -15.03
C MET A 116 9.77 10.34 -14.72
N GLY A 117 8.58 10.95 -14.71
CA GLY A 117 7.38 10.36 -14.15
C GLY A 117 7.42 10.27 -12.61
N VAL A 118 6.36 9.74 -12.02
CA VAL A 118 6.28 9.44 -10.58
C VAL A 118 7.06 8.16 -10.24
N ALA A 119 7.23 7.27 -11.22
CA ALA A 119 8.06 6.08 -11.17
C ALA A 119 8.72 5.84 -12.54
N PRO A 120 9.80 5.04 -12.64
CA PRO A 120 10.44 4.70 -13.92
C PRO A 120 9.55 3.97 -14.92
N SER A 121 8.47 3.34 -14.49
CA SER A 121 7.51 2.63 -15.32
C SER A 121 6.08 3.11 -15.07
N ILE A 122 5.35 3.40 -16.15
CA ILE A 122 3.90 3.62 -16.14
C ILE A 122 3.13 2.34 -15.81
N MET A 123 3.77 1.17 -15.95
CA MET A 123 3.20 -0.14 -15.61
C MET A 123 3.22 -0.42 -14.10
N ASP A 124 3.81 0.47 -13.31
CA ASP A 124 3.64 0.48 -11.85
C ASP A 124 2.26 1.07 -11.49
N TYR A 125 1.74 0.69 -10.33
CA TYR A 125 0.59 1.36 -9.71
C TYR A 125 0.99 2.59 -8.89
N ALA A 126 2.19 3.14 -9.09
CA ALA A 126 2.57 4.49 -8.69
C ALA A 126 1.77 5.54 -9.49
N ARG A 127 0.57 5.87 -9.00
CA ARG A 127 -0.39 6.77 -9.65
C ARG A 127 0.09 8.23 -9.62
N PHE A 128 -0.51 9.06 -8.78
CA PHE A 128 -0.19 10.48 -8.71
C PHE A 128 0.83 10.79 -7.61
N ASN A 129 1.55 11.89 -7.76
CA ASN A 129 2.60 12.32 -6.84
C ASN A 129 2.02 12.81 -5.50
N TYR A 130 1.61 11.88 -4.63
CA TYR A 130 1.00 12.23 -3.33
C TYR A 130 1.99 12.80 -2.31
N VAL A 131 3.30 12.81 -2.62
CA VAL A 131 4.33 13.37 -1.73
C VAL A 131 4.54 14.86 -1.92
N ALA A 132 4.09 15.45 -3.04
CA ALA A 132 4.14 16.89 -3.27
C ALA A 132 3.39 17.64 -2.15
N GLN A 133 4.02 18.68 -1.60
CA GLN A 133 3.47 19.51 -0.52
C GLN A 133 3.19 20.94 -1.01
N PRO A 134 2.31 21.70 -0.32
CA PRO A 134 2.17 23.12 -0.58
C PRO A 134 3.54 23.84 -0.51
N GLY A 135 3.89 24.56 -1.57
CA GLY A 135 5.20 25.21 -1.73
C GLY A 135 6.17 24.47 -2.67
N ASP A 136 5.89 23.21 -3.04
CA ASP A 136 6.68 22.46 -4.03
C ASP A 136 6.25 22.83 -5.47
N GLU A 137 6.33 24.12 -5.81
CA GLU A 137 5.92 24.63 -7.12
C GLU A 137 6.66 23.92 -8.26
N GLY A 138 5.90 23.36 -9.20
CA GLY A 138 6.47 22.65 -10.35
C GLY A 138 6.97 21.24 -10.05
N ALA A 139 6.67 20.64 -8.88
CA ALA A 139 7.02 19.24 -8.59
C ALA A 139 6.45 18.25 -9.62
N GLY A 140 5.26 18.54 -10.17
CA GLY A 140 4.55 17.68 -11.12
C GLY A 140 3.76 16.57 -10.43
N LEU A 141 2.64 16.16 -11.02
CA LEU A 141 1.65 15.30 -10.35
C LEU A 141 1.36 13.98 -11.07
N HIS A 142 1.70 13.90 -12.36
CA HIS A 142 1.22 12.83 -13.23
C HIS A 142 2.28 11.75 -13.46
N PRO A 143 1.86 10.47 -13.45
CA PRO A 143 2.68 9.38 -13.95
C PRO A 143 2.92 9.52 -15.46
N ARG A 144 4.01 8.95 -15.96
CA ARG A 144 4.44 9.06 -17.36
C ARG A 144 5.14 7.79 -17.80
N ILE A 145 5.22 7.59 -19.12
CA ILE A 145 6.15 6.63 -19.72
C ILE A 145 7.56 7.05 -19.28
N GLY A 146 8.28 6.13 -18.65
CA GLY A 146 9.58 6.40 -18.05
C GLY A 146 10.69 5.50 -18.59
N PRO A 147 11.91 5.62 -18.02
CA PRO A 147 13.09 4.90 -18.49
C PRO A 147 12.94 3.38 -18.51
N TYR A 148 12.15 2.79 -17.61
CA TYR A 148 11.92 1.35 -17.57
C TYR A 148 11.01 0.91 -18.72
N ASP A 149 10.01 1.72 -19.07
CA ASP A 149 9.10 1.41 -20.18
C ASP A 149 9.85 1.45 -21.52
N ASP A 150 10.62 2.51 -21.75
CA ASP A 150 11.49 2.64 -22.92
C ASP A 150 12.45 1.44 -23.03
N TRP A 151 13.05 1.07 -21.90
CA TRP A 151 13.92 -0.09 -21.82
C TRP A 151 13.18 -1.40 -22.12
N SER A 152 11.98 -1.58 -21.59
CA SER A 152 11.18 -2.79 -21.80
C SER A 152 10.80 -2.96 -23.27
N ILE A 153 10.49 -1.85 -23.96
CA ILE A 153 10.26 -1.87 -25.41
C ILE A 153 11.54 -2.22 -26.17
N ILE A 154 12.69 -1.65 -25.79
CA ILE A 154 13.98 -2.02 -26.41
C ILE A 154 14.26 -3.51 -26.21
N TYR A 155 14.11 -4.02 -24.99
CA TYR A 155 14.36 -5.42 -24.66
C TYR A 155 13.42 -6.37 -25.42
N GLY A 156 12.12 -6.05 -25.50
CA GLY A 156 11.12 -6.92 -26.10
C GLY A 156 11.02 -6.83 -27.63
N TYR A 157 11.42 -5.71 -28.24
CA TYR A 157 11.09 -5.43 -29.65
C TYR A 157 12.26 -4.99 -30.52
N ARG A 158 13.45 -4.71 -29.97
CA ARG A 158 14.59 -4.33 -30.81
C ARG A 158 15.10 -5.55 -31.59
N PRO A 159 15.14 -5.52 -32.93
CA PRO A 159 15.71 -6.61 -33.71
C PRO A 159 17.18 -6.85 -33.36
N ILE A 160 17.59 -8.12 -33.33
CA ILE A 160 18.99 -8.56 -33.12
C ILE A 160 19.44 -9.27 -34.40
N PRO A 161 19.95 -8.54 -35.43
CA PRO A 161 20.27 -9.13 -36.73
C PRO A 161 21.34 -10.24 -36.69
N GLU A 162 22.17 -10.25 -35.64
CA GLU A 162 23.23 -11.23 -35.43
C GLU A 162 22.70 -12.58 -34.90
N ALA A 163 21.47 -12.63 -34.41
CA ALA A 163 20.81 -13.86 -33.94
C ALA A 163 19.80 -14.34 -34.99
N SER A 164 19.94 -15.59 -35.43
CA SER A 164 19.05 -16.24 -36.40
C SER A 164 17.96 -17.09 -35.73
N THR A 165 18.05 -17.30 -34.41
CA THR A 165 17.06 -18.04 -33.62
C THR A 165 16.82 -17.38 -32.25
N PRO A 166 15.65 -17.59 -31.61
CA PRO A 166 15.38 -17.07 -30.27
C PRO A 166 16.41 -17.51 -29.21
N ASP A 167 16.99 -18.70 -29.34
CA ASP A 167 18.01 -19.18 -28.40
C ASP A 167 19.35 -18.44 -28.55
N GLU A 168 19.67 -17.96 -29.75
CA GLU A 168 20.86 -17.13 -30.01
C GLU A 168 20.70 -15.70 -29.46
N GLU A 169 19.47 -15.21 -29.30
CA GLU A 169 19.20 -13.90 -28.67
C GLU A 169 19.48 -13.91 -27.16
N ARG A 170 19.24 -15.03 -26.49
CA ARG A 170 19.37 -15.17 -25.02
C ARG A 170 20.67 -14.61 -24.42
N PRO A 171 21.88 -14.97 -24.89
CA PRO A 171 23.12 -14.41 -24.33
C PRO A 171 23.24 -12.89 -24.54
N ILE A 172 22.73 -12.36 -25.65
CA ILE A 172 22.75 -10.91 -25.95
C ILE A 172 21.78 -10.18 -25.01
N LEU A 173 20.54 -10.65 -24.91
CA LEU A 173 19.53 -10.11 -23.99
C LEU A 173 20.00 -10.15 -22.53
N ASN A 174 20.62 -11.27 -22.11
CA ASN A 174 21.20 -11.41 -20.78
C ASN A 174 22.30 -10.35 -20.54
N SER A 175 23.16 -10.09 -21.53
CA SER A 175 24.18 -9.04 -21.41
C SER A 175 23.58 -7.65 -21.20
N TRP A 176 22.50 -7.31 -21.92
CA TRP A 176 21.85 -6.01 -21.77
C TRP A 176 21.17 -5.84 -20.39
N VAL A 177 20.61 -6.92 -19.84
CA VAL A 177 20.05 -6.92 -18.48
C VAL A 177 21.17 -6.71 -17.46
N LYS A 178 22.30 -7.40 -17.62
CA LYS A 178 23.46 -7.27 -16.73
C LYS A 178 24.10 -5.90 -16.74
N GLU A 179 24.16 -5.23 -17.89
CA GLU A 179 24.63 -3.85 -18.00
C GLU A 179 23.83 -2.86 -17.13
N ARG A 180 22.58 -3.21 -16.81
CA ARG A 180 21.65 -2.40 -16.02
C ARG A 180 21.41 -2.98 -14.62
N ALA A 181 22.00 -4.12 -14.30
CA ALA A 181 21.81 -4.79 -13.02
C ALA A 181 22.24 -3.88 -11.86
N GLY A 182 21.44 -3.86 -10.80
CA GLY A 182 21.67 -3.01 -9.63
C GLY A 182 21.27 -1.54 -9.80
N ASN A 183 20.83 -1.10 -11.00
CA ASN A 183 20.24 0.22 -11.17
C ASN A 183 18.73 0.18 -10.85
N PRO A 184 18.25 0.92 -9.82
CA PRO A 184 16.83 0.92 -9.45
C PRO A 184 15.88 1.34 -10.57
N LEU A 185 16.32 2.15 -11.53
CA LEU A 185 15.50 2.58 -12.67
C LEU A 185 15.08 1.41 -13.58
N TYR A 186 15.87 0.33 -13.57
CA TYR A 186 15.67 -0.83 -14.44
C TYR A 186 15.22 -2.07 -13.65
N ARG A 187 14.74 -1.87 -12.42
CA ARG A 187 14.27 -2.95 -11.56
C ARG A 187 12.87 -3.41 -11.97
N TYR A 188 12.70 -4.73 -12.05
CA TYR A 188 11.40 -5.39 -12.12
C TYR A 188 11.00 -5.96 -10.76
N GLY A 189 9.77 -5.65 -10.31
CA GLY A 189 9.12 -6.29 -9.17
C GLY A 189 7.80 -6.92 -9.60
N ALA A 190 7.64 -8.22 -9.38
CA ALA A 190 6.44 -8.93 -9.78
C ALA A 190 5.24 -8.55 -8.90
N GLN A 191 4.05 -8.46 -9.51
CA GLN A 191 2.80 -8.27 -8.76
C GLN A 191 2.51 -9.48 -7.86
N ARG A 192 2.16 -9.22 -6.60
CA ARG A 192 1.79 -10.23 -5.60
C ARG A 192 0.56 -9.76 -4.82
N GLY A 193 -0.31 -10.71 -4.45
CA GLY A 193 -1.51 -10.40 -3.63
C GLY A 193 -1.14 -9.95 -2.22
N ASN A 194 -0.21 -10.65 -1.57
CA ASN A 194 0.40 -10.26 -0.30
C ASN A 194 1.92 -10.12 -0.49
N PRO A 195 2.45 -8.90 -0.77
CA PRO A 195 3.86 -8.72 -1.02
C PRO A 195 4.67 -8.85 0.28
N HIS A 196 5.76 -9.63 0.22
CA HIS A 196 6.76 -9.67 1.29
C HIS A 196 7.85 -8.61 1.09
N ASP A 197 8.05 -8.15 -0.14
CA ASP A 197 9.00 -7.11 -0.49
C ASP A 197 8.36 -5.72 -0.36
N PRO A 198 8.79 -4.88 0.61
CA PRO A 198 8.25 -3.53 0.78
C PRO A 198 8.63 -2.55 -0.34
N THR A 199 9.47 -2.97 -1.28
CA THR A 199 9.86 -2.20 -2.47
C THR A 199 9.20 -2.70 -3.75
N ALA A 200 8.28 -3.65 -3.64
CA ALA A 200 7.48 -4.18 -4.74
C ALA A 200 5.99 -4.24 -4.38
N GLN A 201 5.36 -3.09 -4.16
CA GLN A 201 3.98 -2.97 -3.69
C GLN A 201 3.10 -2.21 -4.68
N THR A 202 1.78 -2.29 -4.53
CA THR A 202 0.88 -1.40 -5.29
C THR A 202 0.73 -0.06 -4.58
N GLU A 203 0.50 1.00 -5.36
CA GLU A 203 0.10 2.34 -4.88
C GLU A 203 1.15 3.13 -4.08
N ASP A 204 2.36 2.60 -3.87
CA ASP A 204 3.42 3.34 -3.19
C ASP A 204 4.18 4.25 -4.16
N VAL A 205 4.84 5.25 -3.60
CA VAL A 205 5.65 6.22 -4.32
C VAL A 205 6.85 6.58 -3.46
N GLY A 206 8.03 6.64 -4.09
CA GLY A 206 9.27 7.07 -3.45
C GLY A 206 10.01 5.96 -2.71
N SER A 207 11.29 6.19 -2.43
CA SER A 207 12.21 5.19 -1.88
C SER A 207 12.00 4.87 -0.39
N ASP A 208 11.19 5.66 0.32
CA ASP A 208 10.93 5.49 1.76
C ASP A 208 9.43 5.57 2.05
N ALA A 209 8.81 4.41 2.34
CA ALA A 209 7.39 4.30 2.61
C ALA A 209 6.93 5.13 3.82
N MET A 210 7.76 5.30 4.86
CA MET A 210 7.40 6.08 6.04
C MET A 210 7.44 7.58 5.74
N GLU A 211 8.47 8.05 5.04
CA GLU A 211 8.60 9.46 4.64
C GLU A 211 7.50 9.85 3.64
N ALA A 212 7.29 9.04 2.59
CA ALA A 212 6.23 9.26 1.62
C ALA A 212 4.85 9.26 2.29
N SER A 213 4.61 8.33 3.22
CA SER A 213 3.34 8.27 3.96
C SER A 213 3.15 9.46 4.91
N ASP A 214 4.21 10.00 5.52
CA ASP A 214 4.11 11.24 6.32
C ASP A 214 3.69 12.42 5.43
N MET A 215 4.24 12.53 4.21
CA MET A 215 3.84 13.57 3.23
C MET A 215 2.39 13.40 2.74
N GLY A 216 2.00 12.17 2.39
CA GLY A 216 0.63 11.85 1.99
C GLY A 216 -0.38 12.09 3.11
N LEU A 217 -0.04 11.72 4.35
CA LEU A 217 -0.87 11.98 5.52
C LEU A 217 -1.03 13.48 5.78
N ALA A 218 0.02 14.28 5.60
CA ALA A 218 -0.07 15.73 5.70
C ALA A 218 -1.05 16.30 4.67
N ASN A 219 -1.09 15.75 3.46
CA ASN A 219 -2.06 16.12 2.43
C ASN A 219 -3.49 15.71 2.78
N LEU A 220 -3.72 14.49 3.28
CA LEU A 220 -5.06 14.07 3.71
C LEU A 220 -5.65 14.97 4.81
N LYS A 221 -4.82 15.41 5.76
CA LYS A 221 -5.22 16.35 6.82
C LYS A 221 -5.62 17.74 6.28
N ARG A 222 -5.10 18.13 5.11
CA ARG A 222 -5.49 19.38 4.42
C ARG A 222 -6.73 19.20 3.57
N ILE A 223 -6.95 18.01 3.01
CA ILE A 223 -8.10 17.70 2.16
C ILE A 223 -9.37 17.57 2.99
N LEU A 224 -9.31 16.81 4.10
CA LEU A 224 -10.50 16.45 4.88
C LEU A 224 -11.41 17.63 5.25
N PRO A 225 -10.91 18.76 5.79
CA PRO A 225 -11.79 19.86 6.22
C PRO A 225 -12.55 20.55 5.08
N ASN A 226 -12.11 20.37 3.82
CA ASN A 226 -12.72 21.00 2.65
C ASN A 226 -13.74 20.09 1.96
N LEU A 227 -13.88 18.83 2.37
CA LEU A 227 -14.74 17.88 1.66
C LEU A 227 -16.20 18.35 1.57
N ILE A 228 -16.73 18.96 2.63
CA ILE A 228 -18.10 19.51 2.61
C ILE A 228 -18.25 20.54 1.48
N GLU A 229 -17.31 21.47 1.36
CA GLU A 229 -17.34 22.50 0.32
C GLU A 229 -17.18 21.90 -1.07
N TRP A 230 -16.24 20.97 -1.24
CA TRP A 230 -15.89 20.40 -2.55
C TRP A 230 -16.91 19.38 -3.06
N SER A 231 -17.74 18.81 -2.18
CA SER A 231 -18.65 17.72 -2.52
C SER A 231 -20.14 18.05 -2.37
N SER A 232 -20.50 19.22 -1.84
CA SER A 232 -21.92 19.56 -1.67
C SER A 232 -22.51 20.12 -2.96
N VAL A 233 -23.66 19.58 -3.36
CA VAL A 233 -24.43 20.07 -4.51
C VAL A 233 -25.82 20.49 -4.04
N GLU A 234 -26.24 21.69 -4.45
CA GLU A 234 -27.55 22.23 -4.07
C GLU A 234 -28.69 21.28 -4.52
N GLY A 235 -29.54 20.90 -3.57
CA GLY A 235 -30.68 20.02 -3.82
C GLY A 235 -30.37 18.52 -3.84
N LEU A 236 -29.13 18.09 -3.59
CA LEU A 236 -28.72 16.68 -3.54
C LEU A 236 -28.39 16.21 -2.10
N PRO A 237 -28.47 14.89 -1.83
CA PRO A 237 -28.02 14.30 -0.56
C PRO A 237 -26.48 14.30 -0.44
N PHE A 238 -25.98 13.93 0.74
CA PHE A 238 -24.54 13.91 1.07
C PHE A 238 -23.80 12.64 0.62
N ASP A 239 -24.29 11.93 -0.39
CA ASP A 239 -23.71 10.66 -0.84
C ASP A 239 -22.25 10.83 -1.34
N ASP A 240 -21.97 11.91 -2.09
CA ASP A 240 -20.61 12.26 -2.53
C ASP A 240 -19.68 12.61 -1.36
N LEU A 241 -20.21 13.29 -0.32
CA LEU A 241 -19.45 13.58 0.89
C LEU A 241 -19.08 12.29 1.62
N GLU A 242 -20.04 11.37 1.78
CA GLU A 242 -19.79 10.07 2.40
C GLU A 242 -18.74 9.26 1.63
N GLU A 243 -18.85 9.24 0.29
CA GLU A 243 -17.88 8.56 -0.57
C GLU A 243 -16.46 9.11 -0.38
N LEU A 244 -16.28 10.43 -0.53
CA LEU A 244 -14.98 11.07 -0.42
C LEU A 244 -14.39 10.96 0.99
N TYR A 245 -15.22 11.06 2.01
CA TYR A 245 -14.80 10.81 3.39
C TYR A 245 -14.30 9.37 3.57
N GLY A 246 -14.99 8.38 3.00
CA GLY A 246 -14.52 6.99 2.94
C GLY A 246 -13.20 6.83 2.16
N GLN A 247 -12.95 7.64 1.13
CA GLN A 247 -11.70 7.63 0.39
C GLN A 247 -10.51 8.14 1.22
N VAL A 248 -10.71 9.08 2.15
CA VAL A 248 -9.66 9.51 3.10
C VAL A 248 -9.20 8.34 3.97
N TYR A 249 -10.14 7.59 4.56
CA TYR A 249 -9.82 6.40 5.35
C TYR A 249 -9.12 5.33 4.50
N SER A 250 -9.61 5.11 3.29
CA SER A 250 -9.05 4.13 2.35
C SER A 250 -7.62 4.49 1.93
N GLN A 251 -7.33 5.78 1.71
CA GLN A 251 -6.00 6.27 1.36
C GLN A 251 -5.04 6.19 2.56
N LEU A 252 -5.49 6.52 3.78
CA LEU A 252 -4.70 6.31 4.99
C LEU A 252 -4.41 4.82 5.25
N GLY A 253 -5.39 3.95 5.04
CA GLY A 253 -5.22 2.50 5.12
C GLY A 253 -4.19 1.98 4.12
N ARG A 254 -4.12 2.56 2.91
CA ARG A 254 -3.07 2.27 1.92
C ARG A 254 -1.68 2.67 2.44
N TYR A 255 -1.52 3.88 2.98
CA TYR A 255 -0.26 4.31 3.59
C TYR A 255 0.17 3.41 4.75
N ALA A 256 -0.77 3.04 5.63
CA ALA A 256 -0.52 2.11 6.72
C ALA A 256 -0.07 0.72 6.21
N ARG A 257 -0.65 0.24 5.11
CA ARG A 257 -0.20 -1.00 4.45
C ARG A 257 1.24 -0.89 3.96
N HIS A 258 1.58 0.18 3.22
CA HIS A 258 2.94 0.39 2.69
C HIS A 258 4.00 0.36 3.80
N VAL A 259 3.70 1.03 4.92
CA VAL A 259 4.55 1.05 6.10
C VAL A 259 4.62 -0.34 6.74
N ALA A 260 3.48 -0.99 6.97
CA ALA A 260 3.41 -2.30 7.61
C ALA A 260 4.24 -3.35 6.88
N THR A 261 4.26 -3.39 5.53
CA THR A 261 5.05 -4.36 4.74
C THR A 261 6.56 -4.34 5.05
N ASN A 262 7.09 -3.25 5.62
CA ASN A 262 8.50 -3.20 6.03
C ASN A 262 8.81 -4.13 7.22
N VAL A 263 7.85 -4.41 8.10
CA VAL A 263 8.03 -5.28 9.28
C VAL A 263 8.02 -6.74 8.86
N GLY A 264 9.06 -7.53 9.14
CA GLY A 264 9.20 -8.88 8.57
C GLY A 264 9.21 -8.88 7.04
N GLY A 265 9.53 -7.73 6.44
CA GLY A 265 9.68 -7.59 5.00
C GLY A 265 11.00 -8.20 4.54
N VAL A 266 11.05 -8.65 3.30
CA VAL A 266 12.23 -9.24 2.67
C VAL A 266 12.34 -8.67 1.27
N TYR A 267 13.44 -7.97 0.97
CA TYR A 267 13.71 -7.50 -0.38
C TYR A 267 13.95 -8.69 -1.32
N GLU A 268 13.28 -8.71 -2.47
CA GLU A 268 13.46 -9.69 -3.55
C GLU A 268 14.11 -9.01 -4.76
N TYR A 269 15.39 -9.26 -4.97
CA TYR A 269 16.13 -8.84 -6.15
C TYR A 269 16.48 -10.07 -6.99
N ARG A 270 15.74 -10.28 -8.08
CA ARG A 270 15.98 -11.43 -8.97
C ARG A 270 17.37 -11.33 -9.60
N LYS A 271 18.11 -12.43 -9.55
CA LYS A 271 19.48 -12.58 -10.05
C LYS A 271 19.60 -13.89 -10.82
N THR A 272 20.43 -13.88 -11.86
CA THR A 272 20.89 -15.08 -12.55
C THR A 272 21.97 -15.80 -11.74
N ALA A 273 22.19 -17.09 -12.00
CA ALA A 273 23.10 -17.92 -11.20
C ALA A 273 24.58 -17.47 -11.27
N ASP A 274 24.91 -16.62 -12.22
CA ASP A 274 26.21 -16.03 -12.47
C ASP A 274 26.29 -14.54 -12.08
N GLU A 275 25.37 -14.07 -11.23
CA GLU A 275 25.43 -12.78 -10.53
C GLU A 275 25.71 -12.98 -9.03
N ASP A 276 26.55 -12.11 -8.46
CA ASP A 276 26.85 -12.13 -7.03
C ASP A 276 25.71 -11.56 -6.18
N GLY A 277 25.65 -11.99 -4.92
CA GLY A 277 24.76 -11.45 -3.89
C GLY A 277 23.49 -12.27 -3.67
N ALA A 278 22.78 -11.94 -2.58
CA ALA A 278 21.54 -12.64 -2.21
C ALA A 278 20.36 -12.16 -3.06
N VAL A 279 19.45 -13.09 -3.38
CA VAL A 279 18.13 -12.76 -3.96
C VAL A 279 17.18 -12.21 -2.91
N PHE A 280 17.25 -12.75 -1.69
CA PHE A 280 16.37 -12.42 -0.57
C PHE A 280 17.19 -11.81 0.57
N THR A 281 16.83 -10.59 0.98
CA THR A 281 17.49 -9.90 2.10
C THR A 281 16.44 -9.37 3.07
N PRO A 282 16.42 -9.77 4.35
CA PRO A 282 15.52 -9.19 5.34
C PRO A 282 15.67 -7.67 5.43
N VAL A 283 14.58 -6.96 5.69
CA VAL A 283 14.63 -5.51 5.94
C VAL A 283 15.40 -5.22 7.22
N GLU A 284 16.21 -4.16 7.21
CA GLU A 284 17.04 -3.78 8.37
C GLU A 284 16.24 -3.51 9.64
N ARG A 285 16.77 -3.93 10.79
CA ARG A 285 16.10 -3.87 12.10
C ARG A 285 15.56 -2.47 12.42
N GLU A 286 16.36 -1.44 12.17
CA GLU A 286 16.02 -0.05 12.42
C GLU A 286 14.85 0.43 11.55
N LYS A 287 14.78 -0.05 10.30
CA LYS A 287 13.70 0.31 9.38
C LYS A 287 12.38 -0.34 9.81
N GLN A 288 12.43 -1.58 10.32
CA GLN A 288 11.26 -2.26 10.87
C GLN A 288 10.73 -1.57 12.14
N ALA A 289 11.60 -1.25 13.09
CA ALA A 289 11.24 -0.50 14.30
C ALA A 289 10.63 0.88 13.96
N ARG A 290 11.23 1.59 12.99
CA ARG A 290 10.70 2.88 12.50
C ARG A 290 9.30 2.73 11.88
N ALA A 291 9.02 1.63 11.20
CA ALA A 291 7.70 1.35 10.64
C ALA A 291 6.65 1.11 11.74
N VAL A 292 6.96 0.33 12.79
CA VAL A 292 6.07 0.14 13.93
C VAL A 292 5.83 1.45 14.67
N ALA A 293 6.88 2.25 14.88
CA ALA A 293 6.76 3.59 15.48
C ALA A 293 5.86 4.53 14.65
N TRP A 294 5.92 4.46 13.31
CA TRP A 294 5.04 5.22 12.43
C TRP A 294 3.57 4.80 12.58
N LEU A 295 3.29 3.49 12.60
CA LEU A 295 1.93 2.96 12.81
C LEU A 295 1.38 3.31 14.18
N ASN A 296 2.21 3.23 15.23
CA ASN A 296 1.87 3.67 16.57
C ASN A 296 1.43 5.14 16.61
N ARG A 297 2.16 6.02 15.92
CA ARG A 297 1.90 7.46 15.90
C ARG A 297 0.67 7.84 15.07
N ASN A 298 0.50 7.23 13.91
CA ASN A 298 -0.43 7.71 12.89
C ASN A 298 -1.71 6.87 12.75
N VAL A 299 -1.73 5.64 13.29
CA VAL A 299 -2.86 4.70 13.19
C VAL A 299 -3.36 4.28 14.56
N PHE A 300 -2.49 3.70 15.40
CA PHE A 300 -2.91 3.15 16.70
C PHE A 300 -3.18 4.22 17.75
N THR A 301 -2.47 5.34 17.69
CA THR A 301 -2.94 6.56 18.36
C THR A 301 -4.17 7.05 17.62
N THR A 302 -5.30 7.15 18.32
CA THR A 302 -6.59 7.60 17.78
C THR A 302 -6.40 8.81 16.86
N PRO A 303 -6.61 8.66 15.53
CA PRO A 303 -6.45 9.75 14.59
C PRO A 303 -7.61 10.74 14.71
N ALA A 304 -7.59 11.57 15.75
CA ALA A 304 -8.70 12.47 16.09
C ALA A 304 -9.04 13.47 14.97
N TRP A 305 -8.09 13.77 14.09
CA TRP A 305 -8.33 14.62 12.92
C TRP A 305 -9.31 13.99 11.92
N LEU A 306 -9.51 12.67 11.93
CA LEU A 306 -10.55 12.03 11.13
C LEU A 306 -11.94 12.21 11.74
N LEU A 307 -12.06 12.54 13.03
CA LEU A 307 -13.35 12.65 13.72
C LEU A 307 -13.92 14.07 13.55
N ASP A 308 -14.24 14.41 12.30
CA ASP A 308 -14.86 15.70 11.96
C ASP A 308 -16.37 15.64 12.18
N GLU A 309 -16.86 16.27 13.25
CA GLU A 309 -18.27 16.24 13.64
C GLU A 309 -19.18 16.92 12.61
N ASP A 310 -18.68 17.91 11.87
CA ASP A 310 -19.45 18.53 10.80
C ASP A 310 -19.71 17.53 9.68
N ILE A 311 -18.72 16.76 9.28
CA ILE A 311 -18.92 15.69 8.29
C ILE A 311 -19.79 14.57 8.88
N LEU A 312 -19.43 14.04 10.05
CA LEU A 312 -20.07 12.86 10.65
C LEU A 312 -21.57 13.06 10.84
N SER A 313 -21.98 14.21 11.38
CA SER A 313 -23.40 14.55 11.61
C SER A 313 -24.26 14.63 10.34
N ARG A 314 -23.64 14.77 9.16
CA ARG A 314 -24.30 14.87 7.86
C ARG A 314 -24.42 13.53 7.12
N ILE A 315 -23.52 12.58 7.42
CA ILE A 315 -23.42 11.31 6.66
C ILE A 315 -23.92 10.09 7.43
N SER A 316 -23.87 10.09 8.78
CA SER A 316 -24.30 8.91 9.54
C SER A 316 -24.63 9.22 11.01
N PRO A 317 -25.68 8.60 11.60
CA PRO A 317 -25.95 8.72 13.03
C PRO A 317 -24.93 7.99 13.93
N ASP A 318 -24.16 7.05 13.36
CA ASP A 318 -23.15 6.24 14.05
C ASP A 318 -22.03 5.77 13.07
N GLY A 319 -21.15 4.85 13.48
CA GLY A 319 -20.11 4.27 12.61
C GLY A 319 -18.73 4.94 12.61
N ALA A 320 -18.56 6.13 13.22
CA ALA A 320 -17.24 6.75 13.39
C ALA A 320 -16.28 5.86 14.20
N VAL A 321 -16.82 5.19 15.23
CA VAL A 321 -16.10 4.19 16.04
C VAL A 321 -15.65 3.02 15.18
N ASP A 322 -16.54 2.47 14.35
CA ASP A 322 -16.25 1.30 13.53
C ASP A 322 -15.24 1.60 12.41
N ARG A 323 -15.29 2.80 11.82
CA ARG A 323 -14.31 3.22 10.80
C ARG A 323 -12.89 3.31 11.38
N ILE A 324 -12.73 3.92 12.55
CA ILE A 324 -11.43 3.99 13.24
C ILE A 324 -10.98 2.59 13.67
N HIS A 325 -11.89 1.79 14.24
CA HIS A 325 -11.59 0.43 14.66
C HIS A 325 -11.17 -0.45 13.48
N SER A 326 -11.83 -0.36 12.33
CA SER A 326 -11.50 -1.08 11.10
C SER A 326 -10.12 -0.69 10.56
N LEU A 327 -9.79 0.61 10.55
CA LEU A 327 -8.46 1.09 10.16
C LEU A 327 -7.37 0.52 11.06
N GLN A 328 -7.58 0.58 12.38
CA GLN A 328 -6.60 0.13 13.37
C GLN A 328 -6.44 -1.39 13.37
N THR A 329 -7.54 -2.15 13.33
CA THR A 329 -7.51 -3.62 13.29
C THR A 329 -6.94 -4.13 11.97
N SER A 330 -7.19 -3.47 10.85
CA SER A 330 -6.55 -3.81 9.57
C SER A 330 -5.02 -3.70 9.64
N ALA A 331 -4.49 -2.66 10.28
CA ALA A 331 -3.05 -2.50 10.48
C ALA A 331 -2.49 -3.54 11.48
N LEU A 332 -3.20 -3.78 12.58
CA LEU A 332 -2.83 -4.75 13.60
C LEU A 332 -2.77 -6.18 13.03
N ASN A 333 -3.81 -6.61 12.33
CA ASN A 333 -3.89 -7.94 11.73
C ASN A 333 -2.78 -8.16 10.71
N ARG A 334 -2.40 -7.13 9.95
CA ARG A 334 -1.26 -7.21 9.01
C ARG A 334 0.07 -7.39 9.72
N LEU A 335 0.31 -6.69 10.83
CA LEU A 335 1.54 -6.85 11.62
C LEU A 335 1.63 -8.24 12.25
N MET A 336 0.49 -8.81 12.65
CA MET A 336 0.40 -10.08 13.37
C MET A 336 0.08 -11.28 12.47
N GLU A 337 0.23 -11.14 11.16
CA GLU A 337 0.01 -12.23 10.21
C GLU A 337 1.07 -13.33 10.39
N THR A 338 0.65 -14.59 10.47
CA THR A 338 1.51 -15.75 10.77
C THR A 338 2.67 -15.89 9.79
N ASP A 339 2.44 -15.70 8.49
CA ASP A 339 3.50 -15.71 7.47
C ASP A 339 4.58 -14.64 7.71
N ARG A 340 4.21 -13.47 8.24
CA ARG A 340 5.16 -12.42 8.59
C ARG A 340 5.95 -12.79 9.83
N LEU A 341 5.29 -13.35 10.84
CA LEU A 341 5.93 -13.81 12.05
C LEU A 341 6.93 -14.95 11.74
N LYS A 342 6.58 -15.89 10.87
CA LYS A 342 7.48 -16.93 10.35
C LYS A 342 8.72 -16.32 9.68
N ARG A 343 8.56 -15.27 8.86
CA ARG A 343 9.71 -14.55 8.25
C ARG A 343 10.61 -13.87 9.28
N LEU A 344 10.06 -13.35 10.37
CA LEU A 344 10.87 -12.78 11.47
C LEU A 344 11.69 -13.86 12.17
N LEU A 345 11.09 -15.02 12.47
CA LEU A 345 11.81 -16.18 13.05
C LEU A 345 12.92 -16.67 12.12
N GLU A 346 12.62 -16.81 10.82
CA GLU A 346 13.62 -17.21 9.82
C GLU A 346 14.80 -16.23 9.73
N ALA A 347 14.53 -14.92 9.80
CA ALA A 347 15.59 -13.92 9.81
C ALA A 347 16.46 -14.06 11.06
N GLU A 348 15.84 -14.16 12.24
CA GLU A 348 16.53 -14.32 13.53
C GLU A 348 17.38 -15.60 13.59
N ALA A 349 16.88 -16.72 13.06
CA ALA A 349 17.60 -17.99 13.06
C ALA A 349 18.85 -17.96 12.15
N ARG A 350 18.83 -17.18 11.06
CA ARG A 350 19.95 -17.10 10.11
C ARG A 350 21.10 -16.25 10.62
N ALA A 351 20.83 -15.18 11.33
CA ALA A 351 21.84 -14.30 11.91
C ALA A 351 21.33 -13.52 13.13
N GLY A 352 22.22 -13.27 14.10
CA GLY A 352 21.87 -12.43 15.26
C GLY A 352 21.73 -10.96 14.88
N GLY A 353 20.88 -10.23 15.62
CA GLY A 353 20.72 -8.77 15.47
C GLY A 353 19.61 -8.31 14.53
N HIS A 354 18.78 -9.23 14.01
CA HIS A 354 17.57 -8.89 13.26
C HIS A 354 16.42 -8.46 14.17
N TYR A 355 15.39 -7.85 13.58
CA TYR A 355 14.14 -7.52 14.27
C TYR A 355 13.37 -8.80 14.58
N THR A 356 12.88 -8.93 15.82
CA THR A 356 12.26 -10.17 16.31
C THR A 356 10.75 -10.04 16.47
N ILE A 357 10.05 -11.17 16.68
CA ILE A 357 8.64 -11.14 17.08
C ILE A 357 8.48 -10.42 18.42
N THR A 358 9.41 -10.64 19.35
CA THR A 358 9.39 -9.97 20.67
C THR A 358 9.55 -8.46 20.54
N ASP A 359 10.41 -7.97 19.65
CA ASP A 359 10.51 -6.53 19.33
C ASP A 359 9.16 -6.01 18.82
N LEU A 360 8.57 -6.69 17.83
CA LEU A 360 7.28 -6.31 17.24
C LEU A 360 6.15 -6.23 18.29
N PHE A 361 5.98 -7.27 19.09
CA PHE A 361 4.92 -7.35 20.09
C PHE A 361 5.13 -6.27 21.16
N ASN A 362 6.37 -6.07 21.63
CA ASN A 362 6.66 -5.05 22.62
C ASN A 362 6.43 -3.63 22.11
N GLU A 363 6.94 -3.29 20.92
CA GLU A 363 6.80 -1.95 20.35
C GLU A 363 5.34 -1.64 20.00
N THR A 364 4.59 -2.62 19.49
CA THR A 364 3.15 -2.47 19.21
C THR A 364 2.35 -2.30 20.50
N ARG A 365 2.61 -3.15 21.51
CA ARG A 365 1.99 -3.03 22.85
C ARG A 365 2.24 -1.66 23.46
N GLN A 366 3.48 -1.15 23.40
CA GLN A 366 3.84 0.15 23.97
C GLN A 366 3.02 1.31 23.37
N GLY A 367 2.72 1.26 22.06
CA GLY A 367 1.87 2.27 21.42
C GLY A 367 0.39 2.15 21.80
N ILE A 368 -0.15 0.93 21.76
CA ILE A 368 -1.57 0.64 22.04
C ILE A 368 -1.92 0.89 23.51
N PHE A 369 -1.02 0.52 24.42
CA PHE A 369 -1.15 0.65 25.88
C PHE A 369 -0.36 1.84 26.45
N SER A 370 -0.14 2.88 25.65
CA SER A 370 0.55 4.11 26.09
C SER A 370 -0.19 4.88 27.21
N ASP A 371 -1.45 4.55 27.45
CA ASP A 371 -2.30 5.06 28.54
C ASP A 371 -2.09 4.34 29.88
N LEU A 372 -1.32 3.24 29.96
CA LEU A 372 -1.06 2.53 31.23
C LEU A 372 -0.44 3.42 32.30
N ASN A 373 0.48 4.30 31.90
CA ASN A 373 1.10 5.28 32.80
C ASN A 373 0.19 6.50 33.07
N GLY A 374 -0.99 6.51 32.46
CA GLY A 374 -2.05 7.52 32.58
C GLY A 374 -1.73 8.89 31.96
N ARG A 375 -0.60 9.05 31.29
CA ARG A 375 -0.27 10.32 30.61
C ARG A 375 -1.13 10.55 29.37
N VAL A 376 -1.66 9.48 28.79
CA VAL A 376 -2.53 9.50 27.60
C VAL A 376 -3.95 9.15 28.03
N PRO A 377 -4.99 9.84 27.51
CA PRO A 377 -6.37 9.46 27.75
C PRO A 377 -6.68 8.05 27.23
N SER A 378 -7.39 7.25 28.03
CA SER A 378 -7.96 5.98 27.59
C SER A 378 -9.33 6.24 26.99
N ASP A 379 -9.39 6.61 25.71
CA ASP A 379 -10.64 6.86 24.98
C ASP A 379 -11.34 5.55 24.54
N LEU A 380 -12.56 5.64 23.99
CA LEU A 380 -13.29 4.44 23.54
C LEU A 380 -12.54 3.70 22.41
N TYR A 381 -11.97 4.42 21.45
CA TYR A 381 -11.26 3.86 20.30
C TYR A 381 -10.03 3.06 20.75
N ARG A 382 -9.25 3.63 21.67
CA ARG A 382 -8.09 2.97 22.29
C ARG A 382 -8.49 1.71 23.04
N ARG A 383 -9.55 1.75 23.84
CA ARG A 383 -10.06 0.55 24.55
C ARG A 383 -10.61 -0.52 23.62
N ASN A 384 -11.12 -0.15 22.44
CA ASN A 384 -11.49 -1.12 21.40
C ASN A 384 -10.23 -1.76 20.80
N LEU A 385 -9.21 -0.95 20.47
CA LEU A 385 -7.94 -1.45 19.95
C LEU A 385 -7.19 -2.34 20.94
N GLN A 386 -7.18 -1.99 22.23
CA GLN A 386 -6.60 -2.81 23.30
C GLN A 386 -7.24 -4.20 23.39
N ARG A 387 -8.57 -4.27 23.27
CA ARG A 387 -9.30 -5.55 23.17
C ARG A 387 -8.85 -6.33 21.93
N SER A 388 -8.82 -5.70 20.76
CA SER A 388 -8.38 -6.37 19.53
C SER A 388 -6.93 -6.86 19.58
N TYR A 389 -6.04 -6.14 20.26
CA TYR A 389 -4.66 -6.59 20.49
C TYR A 389 -4.61 -7.86 21.36
N VAL A 390 -5.35 -7.87 22.48
CA VAL A 390 -5.44 -9.05 23.35
C VAL A 390 -6.06 -10.22 22.60
N ASP A 391 -7.19 -10.01 21.92
CA ASP A 391 -7.88 -11.06 21.17
C ASP A 391 -6.95 -11.62 20.07
N LYS A 392 -6.15 -10.79 19.39
CA LYS A 392 -5.21 -11.25 18.34
C LYS A 392 -4.03 -12.03 18.91
N LEU A 393 -3.50 -11.67 20.08
CA LEU A 393 -2.48 -12.48 20.75
C LEU A 393 -3.06 -13.82 21.24
N ILE A 394 -4.30 -13.84 21.71
CA ILE A 394 -5.00 -15.09 22.08
C ILE A 394 -5.16 -15.98 20.83
N GLU A 395 -5.57 -15.41 19.70
CA GLU A 395 -5.66 -16.12 18.41
C GLU A 395 -4.33 -16.77 18.04
N LEU A 396 -3.21 -16.02 18.11
CA LEU A 396 -1.88 -16.56 17.82
C LEU A 396 -1.41 -17.63 18.82
N MET A 397 -1.78 -17.49 20.09
CA MET A 397 -1.47 -18.47 21.15
C MET A 397 -2.22 -19.78 20.93
N LYS A 398 -3.45 -19.71 20.40
CA LYS A 398 -4.36 -20.84 20.19
C LYS A 398 -4.43 -21.30 18.73
N GLU A 399 -3.51 -20.85 17.88
CA GLU A 399 -3.51 -21.19 16.45
C GLU A 399 -3.44 -22.70 16.26
N GLU A 400 -4.37 -23.32 15.53
CA GLU A 400 -4.42 -24.79 15.39
C GLU A 400 -3.66 -25.30 14.17
N ASP A 401 -3.16 -24.41 13.31
CA ASP A 401 -2.32 -24.77 12.17
C ASP A 401 -1.01 -25.43 12.64
N ASP A 402 -0.80 -26.69 12.25
CA ASP A 402 0.40 -27.48 12.59
C ASP A 402 1.70 -26.75 12.22
N ASP A 403 1.74 -26.05 11.07
CA ASP A 403 2.93 -25.31 10.63
C ASP A 403 3.22 -24.08 11.51
N VAL A 404 2.26 -23.63 12.33
CA VAL A 404 2.43 -22.55 13.31
C VAL A 404 2.73 -23.12 14.70
N GLN A 405 2.07 -24.22 15.08
CA GLN A 405 2.27 -24.90 16.37
C GLN A 405 3.70 -25.41 16.55
N GLU A 406 4.36 -25.81 15.47
CA GLU A 406 5.77 -26.23 15.50
C GLU A 406 6.77 -25.06 15.63
N THR A 407 6.28 -23.80 15.64
CA THR A 407 7.12 -22.60 15.78
C THR A 407 7.06 -22.01 17.20
N GLU A 408 7.92 -21.01 17.48
CA GLU A 408 7.88 -20.27 18.75
C GLU A 408 6.74 -19.22 18.81
N ILE A 409 5.94 -19.04 17.75
CA ILE A 409 4.88 -18.01 17.69
C ILE A 409 3.87 -18.15 18.85
N PRO A 410 3.26 -19.32 19.12
CA PRO A 410 2.29 -19.44 20.20
C PRO A 410 2.90 -19.18 21.58
N ALA A 411 4.14 -19.63 21.79
CA ALA A 411 4.87 -19.41 23.05
C ALA A 411 5.20 -17.93 23.27
N ILE A 412 5.65 -17.21 22.25
CA ILE A 412 5.93 -15.77 22.32
C ILE A 412 4.64 -14.97 22.52
N ALA A 413 3.53 -15.37 21.89
CA ALA A 413 2.21 -14.76 22.11
C ALA A 413 1.74 -14.96 23.56
N ARG A 414 1.88 -16.18 24.11
CA ARG A 414 1.61 -16.47 25.53
C ARG A 414 2.45 -15.61 26.47
N MET A 415 3.74 -15.50 26.20
CA MET A 415 4.65 -14.64 26.97
C MET A 415 4.17 -13.18 26.97
N ALA A 416 3.84 -12.64 25.79
CA ALA A 416 3.35 -11.26 25.66
C ALA A 416 2.02 -11.03 26.40
N LEU A 417 1.11 -12.01 26.40
CA LEU A 417 -0.14 -11.97 27.17
C LEU A 417 0.13 -11.93 28.68
N ASN A 418 1.02 -12.80 29.19
CA ASN A 418 1.40 -12.83 30.61
C ASN A 418 2.03 -11.51 31.06
N GLU A 419 2.94 -10.95 30.27
CA GLU A 419 3.55 -9.64 30.55
C GLU A 419 2.52 -8.52 30.60
N LEU A 420 1.59 -8.50 29.63
CA LEU A 420 0.52 -7.50 29.58
C LEU A 420 -0.42 -7.64 30.76
N GLN A 421 -0.80 -8.86 31.15
CA GLN A 421 -1.68 -9.12 32.28
C GLN A 421 -1.13 -8.50 33.58
N GLY A 422 0.17 -8.66 33.83
CA GLY A 422 0.85 -8.06 34.98
C GLY A 422 0.87 -6.53 34.98
N GLN A 423 0.69 -5.90 33.82
CA GLN A 423 0.68 -4.43 33.67
C GLN A 423 -0.71 -3.81 33.75
N LEU A 424 -1.78 -4.60 33.60
CA LEU A 424 -3.17 -4.14 33.60
C LEU A 424 -3.67 -3.82 35.03
N GLU A 425 -2.99 -2.92 35.72
CA GLU A 425 -3.32 -2.47 37.08
C GLU A 425 -3.73 -0.99 37.14
N GLY A 426 -4.48 -0.61 38.18
CA GLY A 426 -4.56 0.80 38.58
C GLY A 426 -5.28 1.77 37.64
N GLY A 427 -6.40 1.37 37.03
CA GLY A 427 -7.22 2.28 36.21
C GLY A 427 -7.64 3.56 36.97
N ARG A 428 -7.41 4.73 36.35
CA ARG A 428 -7.66 6.05 36.97
C ARG A 428 -9.14 6.27 37.32
N ASP A 429 -10.03 5.82 36.44
CA ASP A 429 -11.48 5.90 36.64
C ASP A 429 -12.15 4.52 36.60
N ALA A 430 -13.42 4.47 36.98
CA ALA A 430 -14.18 3.22 37.08
C ALA A 430 -14.32 2.49 35.74
N ARG A 431 -14.43 3.22 34.62
CA ARG A 431 -14.57 2.63 33.28
C ARG A 431 -13.25 1.99 32.84
N VAL A 432 -12.13 2.66 33.06
CA VAL A 432 -10.80 2.11 32.75
C VAL A 432 -10.50 0.89 33.63
N ARG A 433 -10.84 0.94 34.93
CA ARG A 433 -10.70 -0.25 35.81
C ARG A 433 -11.54 -1.43 35.34
N ALA A 434 -12.80 -1.19 34.96
CA ALA A 434 -13.67 -2.24 34.43
C ALA A 434 -13.10 -2.82 33.13
N HIS A 435 -12.57 -1.98 32.24
CA HIS A 435 -11.94 -2.42 31.01
C HIS A 435 -10.68 -3.28 31.25
N TYR A 436 -9.78 -2.85 32.13
CA TYR A 436 -8.58 -3.64 32.44
C TYR A 436 -8.91 -4.95 33.14
N ALA A 437 -9.96 -4.97 33.99
CA ALA A 437 -10.47 -6.20 34.56
C ALA A 437 -11.05 -7.15 33.50
N ASP A 438 -11.78 -6.63 32.50
CA ASP A 438 -12.27 -7.42 31.36
C ASP A 438 -11.11 -8.01 30.55
N LEU A 439 -10.09 -7.21 30.22
CA LEU A 439 -8.90 -7.70 29.53
C LEU A 439 -8.18 -8.80 30.33
N LYS A 440 -8.01 -8.63 31.64
CA LYS A 440 -7.42 -9.66 32.51
C LYS A 440 -8.23 -10.95 32.48
N ALA A 441 -9.55 -10.87 32.65
CA ALA A 441 -10.43 -12.03 32.62
C ALA A 441 -10.40 -12.78 31.27
N ARG A 442 -10.27 -12.05 30.15
CA ARG A 442 -10.07 -12.64 28.82
C ARG A 442 -8.76 -13.42 28.73
N ILE A 443 -7.67 -12.84 29.26
CA ILE A 443 -6.36 -13.49 29.29
C ILE A 443 -6.43 -14.75 30.17
N ASP A 444 -6.99 -14.65 31.38
CA ASP A 444 -7.15 -15.79 32.30
C ASP A 444 -7.94 -16.93 31.64
N ALA A 445 -9.11 -16.63 31.08
CA ALA A 445 -9.94 -17.62 30.40
C ALA A 445 -9.22 -18.27 29.20
N ALA A 446 -8.38 -17.51 28.49
CA ALA A 446 -7.60 -18.05 27.38
C ALA A 446 -6.48 -18.99 27.85
N MET A 447 -5.92 -18.79 29.06
CA MET A 447 -4.84 -19.60 29.63
C MET A 447 -5.35 -20.88 30.32
N ASP A 448 -6.58 -20.86 30.83
CA ASP A 448 -7.20 -21.98 31.56
C ASP A 448 -7.78 -23.08 30.65
N GLU A 449 -7.87 -22.83 29.33
CA GLU A 449 -8.41 -23.78 28.34
C GLU A 449 -7.35 -24.74 27.73
N ASP A 450 -6.08 -24.64 28.16
CA ASP A 450 -4.99 -25.59 27.87
C ASP A 450 -4.79 -26.59 29.02
#